data_AF-A0A7V4QQ10-F1
#
_entry.id   AF-A0A7V4QQ10-F1
#
_cell.length_a   1.000
_cell.length_b   1.000
_cell.length_c   1.000
_cell.angle_alpha   90.00
_cell.angle_beta   90.00
_cell.angle_gamma   90.00
#
_symmetry.space_group_name_H-M   'P 1'
#
loop_
_entity.id
_entity.type
_entity.pdbx_description
1 polymer ?
#
loop_
_entity_poly.entity_id
_entity_poly.type
_entity_poly.pdbx_seq_one_letter_code
_entity_poly.pdbx_strand_id
1 'polypeptide(L)'
;MNEVKKVKRKIIKIDEDLCNGCGLCIPACPEQALQIVDTPKGPKVRLVREFYCDGLGACLGSCPTGALTIEEREAEPYNEEATVARIKEVAPEMLEIHLQHLKEHAQELPEHHSHKMYKSMPSCPSAQVISWKKEQQTTNYEQRTIIQSELQQWPIQLHLVTPFAPYFKNADILIVADCVPFAYANFHQDFLKGKSIAIGCPKLDDVDAYVEKIKDIIETANPKSIKVLHMEVPCCFGLVHIVEEVLKRTKKKIPFDSVVIGIQGDVK
;
A
#
# COMPACT_ATOMS: atom_id res chain seq x y z
N MET A 1 -23.81 -11.81 38.86
CA MET A 1 -22.70 -11.00 38.32
C MET A 1 -21.98 -11.91 37.34
N ASN A 2 -22.23 -11.76 36.04
CA ASN A 2 -21.63 -12.66 35.05
C ASN A 2 -20.13 -12.35 34.97
N GLU A 3 -19.33 -13.31 35.37
CA GLU A 3 -17.87 -13.23 35.32
C GLU A 3 -17.45 -13.21 33.84
N VAL A 4 -17.02 -12.05 33.34
CA VAL A 4 -16.62 -11.88 31.94
C VAL A 4 -15.28 -12.59 31.74
N LYS A 5 -15.29 -13.66 30.94
CA LYS A 5 -14.09 -14.44 30.61
C LYS A 5 -13.08 -13.56 29.87
N LYS A 6 -11.99 -13.19 30.53
CA LYS A 6 -10.89 -12.44 29.91
C LYS A 6 -10.11 -13.32 28.94
N VAL A 7 -9.57 -12.69 27.89
CA VAL A 7 -8.72 -13.33 26.89
C VAL A 7 -7.44 -12.52 26.72
N LYS A 8 -6.35 -13.22 26.36
CA LYS A 8 -5.08 -12.56 26.03
C LYS A 8 -5.20 -11.93 24.65
N ARG A 9 -5.10 -10.59 24.57
CA ARG A 9 -5.24 -9.84 23.32
C ARG A 9 -4.45 -8.54 23.35
N LYS A 10 -4.24 -7.95 22.17
CA LYS A 10 -3.71 -6.60 22.03
C LYS A 10 -4.79 -5.58 22.40
N ILE A 11 -4.41 -4.58 23.17
CA ILE A 11 -5.28 -3.48 23.62
C ILE A 11 -4.46 -2.19 23.77
N ILE A 12 -5.12 -1.04 23.67
CA ILE A 12 -4.49 0.26 23.88
C ILE A 12 -4.13 0.44 25.35
N LYS A 13 -2.87 0.79 25.59
CA LYS A 13 -2.33 1.26 26.86
C LYS A 13 -2.16 2.77 26.80
N ILE A 14 -2.58 3.45 27.85
CA ILE A 14 -2.44 4.91 27.99
C ILE A 14 -1.53 5.19 29.17
N ASP A 15 -0.41 5.84 28.91
CA ASP A 15 0.50 6.34 29.93
C ASP A 15 -0.06 7.65 30.52
N GLU A 16 -0.50 7.60 31.79
CA GLU A 16 -1.10 8.76 32.45
C GLU A 16 -0.09 9.88 32.77
N ASP A 17 1.20 9.56 32.85
CA ASP A 17 2.23 10.56 33.11
C ASP A 17 2.56 11.35 31.84
N LEU A 18 2.43 10.73 30.67
CA LEU A 18 2.57 11.40 29.36
C LEU A 18 1.27 12.02 28.84
N CYS A 19 0.12 11.49 29.22
CA CYS A 19 -1.17 12.00 28.75
C CYS A 19 -1.48 13.36 29.38
N ASN A 20 -1.71 14.39 28.57
CA ASN A 20 -2.10 15.73 29.05
C ASN A 20 -3.61 16.01 28.92
N GLY A 21 -4.42 15.03 28.53
CA GLY A 21 -5.87 15.18 28.40
C GLY A 21 -6.34 15.98 27.19
N CYS A 22 -5.48 16.25 26.19
CA CYS A 22 -5.85 17.08 25.02
C CYS A 22 -6.97 16.50 24.14
N GLY A 23 -7.26 15.19 24.23
CA GLY A 23 -8.39 14.57 23.54
C GLY A 23 -8.23 14.32 22.04
N LEU A 24 -7.08 14.67 21.42
CA LEU A 24 -6.86 14.53 19.97
C LEU A 24 -6.98 13.08 19.45
N CYS A 25 -6.75 12.09 20.32
CA CYS A 25 -6.90 10.68 20.00
C CYS A 25 -8.36 10.18 19.98
N ILE A 26 -9.31 10.93 20.54
CA ILE A 26 -10.73 10.55 20.60
C ILE A 26 -11.36 10.49 19.20
N PRO A 27 -11.33 11.56 18.38
CA PRO A 27 -11.93 11.50 17.04
C PRO A 27 -11.19 10.54 16.09
N ALA A 28 -9.96 10.14 16.43
CA ALA A 28 -9.18 9.17 15.66
C ALA A 28 -9.50 7.70 15.99
N CYS A 29 -10.41 7.43 16.94
CA CYS A 29 -10.82 6.09 17.32
C CYS A 29 -12.19 5.77 16.71
N PRO A 30 -12.27 4.98 15.61
CA PRO A 30 -13.54 4.64 14.97
C PRO A 30 -14.53 3.97 15.91
N GLU A 31 -14.01 3.17 16.86
CA GLU A 31 -14.80 2.46 17.87
C GLU A 31 -15.36 3.36 18.98
N GLN A 32 -15.02 4.65 18.98
CA GLN A 32 -15.44 5.63 20.00
C GLN A 32 -15.15 5.14 21.44
N ALA A 33 -14.03 4.41 21.60
CA ALA A 33 -13.66 3.70 22.81
C ALA A 33 -12.94 4.59 23.85
N LEU A 34 -12.60 5.83 23.48
CA LEU A 34 -11.83 6.75 24.32
C LEU A 34 -12.71 7.90 24.82
N GLN A 35 -12.45 8.35 26.05
CA GLN A 35 -13.08 9.53 26.63
C GLN A 35 -12.11 10.28 27.56
N ILE A 36 -12.33 11.57 27.76
CA ILE A 36 -11.64 12.32 28.82
C ILE A 36 -12.35 12.04 30.15
N VAL A 37 -11.57 11.77 31.19
CA VAL A 37 -12.03 11.68 32.58
C VAL A 37 -11.18 12.58 33.46
N ASP A 38 -11.79 13.14 34.49
CA ASP A 38 -11.06 13.86 35.52
C ASP A 38 -10.32 12.87 36.43
N THR A 39 -9.03 13.13 36.63
CA THR A 39 -8.17 12.36 37.55
C THR A 39 -7.49 13.30 38.55
N PRO A 40 -6.94 12.78 39.65
CA PRO A 40 -6.11 13.58 40.56
C PRO A 40 -4.90 14.25 39.89
N LYS A 41 -4.45 13.74 38.73
CA LYS A 41 -3.34 14.29 37.93
C LYS A 41 -3.82 15.22 36.80
N GLY A 42 -5.06 15.70 36.87
CA GLY A 42 -5.72 16.49 35.83
C GLY A 42 -6.53 15.64 34.84
N PRO A 43 -7.08 16.24 33.77
CA PRO A 43 -7.84 15.51 32.76
C PRO A 43 -6.95 14.51 32.03
N LYS A 44 -7.42 13.27 31.87
CA LYS A 44 -6.71 12.19 31.16
C LYS A 44 -7.66 11.49 30.22
N VAL A 45 -7.13 10.95 29.12
CA VAL A 45 -7.90 10.07 28.24
C VAL A 45 -7.88 8.66 28.83
N ARG A 46 -9.02 7.97 28.86
CA ARG A 46 -9.15 6.57 29.23
C ARG A 46 -10.04 5.80 28.27
N LEU A 47 -9.88 4.48 28.25
CA LEU A 47 -10.85 3.59 27.64
C LEU A 47 -12.17 3.67 28.43
N VAL A 48 -13.28 3.81 27.71
CA VAL A 48 -14.63 3.77 28.28
C VAL A 48 -14.84 2.40 28.93
N ARG A 49 -14.52 1.34 28.18
CA ARG A 49 -14.43 -0.07 28.62
C ARG A 49 -13.47 -0.81 27.71
N GLU A 50 -12.93 -1.93 28.20
CA GLU A 50 -11.96 -2.74 27.45
C GLU A 50 -12.56 -3.36 26.19
N PHE A 51 -13.81 -3.82 26.25
CA PHE A 51 -14.48 -4.48 25.14
C PHE A 51 -14.84 -3.54 23.97
N TYR A 52 -14.77 -2.21 24.15
CA TYR A 52 -14.93 -1.26 23.05
C TYR A 52 -13.64 -1.07 22.25
N CYS A 53 -12.48 -1.40 22.82
CA CYS A 53 -11.22 -1.31 22.11
C CYS A 53 -11.01 -2.57 21.28
N ASP A 54 -10.80 -2.44 19.98
CA ASP A 54 -10.46 -3.53 19.06
C ASP A 54 -8.97 -3.92 19.13
N GLY A 55 -8.12 -2.97 19.53
CA GLY A 55 -6.67 -3.12 19.62
C GLY A 55 -5.92 -2.83 18.31
N LEU A 56 -6.57 -2.23 17.30
CA LEU A 56 -5.97 -1.93 16.00
C LEU A 56 -4.99 -0.75 16.08
N GLY A 57 -5.29 0.23 16.92
CA GLY A 57 -4.38 1.34 17.20
C GLY A 57 -4.48 2.56 16.27
N ALA A 58 -5.65 2.81 15.68
CA ALA A 58 -5.89 4.02 14.87
C ALA A 58 -5.54 5.34 15.61
N CYS A 59 -5.69 5.34 16.94
CA CYS A 59 -5.46 6.52 17.77
C CYS A 59 -3.97 6.83 18.09
N LEU A 60 -3.02 5.91 17.83
CA LEU A 60 -1.61 6.11 18.23
C LEU A 60 -0.99 7.33 17.54
N GLY A 61 -1.24 7.51 16.23
CA GLY A 61 -0.66 8.60 15.45
C GLY A 61 -1.18 10.00 15.83
N SER A 62 -2.31 10.08 16.53
CA SER A 62 -2.94 11.34 16.93
C SER A 62 -2.46 11.84 18.29
N CYS A 63 -1.63 11.09 19.01
CA CYS A 63 -1.12 11.48 20.33
C CYS A 63 0.18 12.27 20.21
N PRO A 64 0.19 13.60 20.42
CA PRO A 64 1.41 14.40 20.28
C PRO A 64 2.44 14.12 21.38
N THR A 65 2.03 13.55 22.51
CA THR A 65 2.91 13.23 23.64
C THR A 65 3.41 11.79 23.63
N GLY A 66 2.95 10.95 22.68
CA GLY A 66 3.30 9.53 22.62
C GLY A 66 2.73 8.69 23.78
N ALA A 67 1.69 9.17 24.46
CA ALA A 67 1.10 8.49 25.61
C ALA A 67 0.34 7.19 25.26
N LEU A 68 -0.01 6.96 24.00
CA LEU A 68 -0.75 5.78 23.56
C LEU A 68 0.18 4.73 22.94
N THR A 69 0.12 3.52 23.46
CA THR A 69 0.86 2.34 22.95
C THR A 69 -0.06 1.13 22.87
N ILE A 70 0.37 0.05 22.22
CA ILE A 70 -0.33 -1.23 22.22
C ILE A 70 0.41 -2.18 23.15
N GLU A 71 -0.31 -2.82 24.07
CA GLU A 71 0.21 -3.90 24.90
C GLU A 71 -0.61 -5.18 24.72
N GLU A 72 -0.02 -6.33 25.02
CA GLU A 72 -0.73 -7.61 25.08
C GLU A 72 -0.97 -7.98 26.54
N ARG A 73 -2.24 -8.07 26.94
CA ARG A 73 -2.65 -8.44 28.31
C ARG A 73 -3.98 -9.17 28.32
N GLU A 74 -4.36 -9.69 29.49
CA GLU A 74 -5.71 -10.21 29.70
C GLU A 74 -6.71 -9.04 29.79
N ALA A 75 -7.69 -9.04 28.90
CA ALA A 75 -8.73 -8.03 28.81
C ALA A 75 -10.06 -8.66 28.38
N GLU A 76 -11.16 -7.94 28.56
CA GLU A 76 -12.45 -8.35 28.02
C GLU A 76 -12.37 -8.52 26.48
N PRO A 77 -13.05 -9.55 25.92
CA PRO A 77 -13.10 -9.72 24.47
C PRO A 77 -13.80 -8.52 23.81
N TYR A 78 -13.42 -8.21 22.58
CA TYR A 78 -14.06 -7.14 21.81
C TYR A 78 -15.52 -7.50 21.59
N ASN A 79 -16.42 -6.53 21.79
CA ASN A 79 -17.85 -6.73 21.63
C ASN A 79 -18.37 -5.78 20.55
N GLU A 80 -18.44 -6.29 19.32
CA GLU A 80 -18.85 -5.53 18.15
C GLU A 80 -20.27 -4.98 18.30
N GLU A 81 -21.22 -5.78 18.81
CA GLU A 81 -22.60 -5.34 18.96
C GLU A 81 -22.74 -4.17 19.94
N ALA A 82 -22.03 -4.23 21.06
CA ALA A 82 -22.00 -3.16 22.06
C ALA A 82 -21.30 -1.90 21.51
N THR A 83 -20.22 -2.07 20.75
CA THR A 83 -19.50 -0.95 20.12
C THR A 83 -20.38 -0.23 19.10
N VAL A 84 -21.03 -0.97 18.20
CA VAL A 84 -21.97 -0.40 17.22
C VAL A 84 -23.14 0.31 17.91
N ALA A 85 -23.68 -0.28 18.99
CA ALA A 85 -24.73 0.37 19.79
C ALA A 85 -24.24 1.69 20.40
N ARG A 86 -23.02 1.73 20.94
CA ARG A 86 -22.42 2.95 21.46
C ARG A 86 -22.22 3.99 20.37
N ILE A 87 -21.67 3.62 19.21
CA ILE A 87 -21.44 4.55 18.09
C ILE A 87 -22.76 5.22 17.66
N LYS A 88 -23.85 4.45 17.58
CA LYS A 88 -25.19 4.99 17.32
C LYS A 88 -25.63 6.05 18.32
N GLU A 89 -25.24 5.91 19.59
CA GLU A 89 -25.58 6.86 20.65
C GLU A 89 -24.67 8.09 20.65
N VAL A 90 -23.36 7.92 20.48
CA VAL A 90 -22.36 9.00 20.66
C VAL A 90 -21.99 9.73 19.37
N ALA A 91 -22.18 9.10 18.21
CA ALA A 91 -21.82 9.65 16.91
C ALA A 91 -22.79 9.18 15.79
N PRO A 92 -24.11 9.42 15.92
CA PRO A 92 -25.11 8.95 14.96
C PRO A 92 -24.86 9.47 13.54
N GLU A 93 -24.48 10.74 13.41
CA GLU A 93 -24.21 11.38 12.10
C GLU A 93 -22.99 10.76 11.41
N MET A 94 -21.91 10.46 12.15
CA MET A 94 -20.72 9.81 11.60
C MET A 94 -21.04 8.41 11.09
N LEU A 95 -21.83 7.65 11.86
CA LEU A 95 -22.27 6.32 11.45
C LEU A 95 -23.17 6.38 10.21
N GLU A 96 -24.08 7.35 10.15
CA GLU A 96 -24.95 7.54 9.00
C GLU A 96 -24.15 7.88 7.73
N ILE A 97 -23.19 8.81 7.83
CA ILE A 97 -22.27 9.14 6.72
C ILE A 97 -21.47 7.92 6.29
N HIS A 98 -20.93 7.16 7.25
CA HIS A 98 -20.18 5.93 6.94
C HIS A 98 -21.07 4.89 6.24
N LEU A 99 -22.28 4.64 6.74
CA LEU A 99 -23.23 3.73 6.11
C LEU A 99 -23.69 4.21 4.74
N GLN A 100 -23.85 5.50 4.54
CA GLN A 100 -24.18 6.10 3.25
C GLN A 100 -23.03 5.93 2.26
N HIS A 101 -21.79 6.19 2.68
CA HIS A 101 -20.59 5.91 1.89
C HIS A 101 -20.50 4.41 1.54
N LEU A 102 -20.68 3.52 2.52
CA LEU A 102 -20.71 2.09 2.26
C LEU A 102 -21.82 1.70 1.28
N LYS A 103 -23.01 2.33 1.31
CA LYS A 103 -24.11 2.09 0.36
C LYS A 103 -23.80 2.60 -1.04
N GLU A 104 -23.20 3.79 -1.15
CA GLU A 104 -22.75 4.39 -2.41
C GLU A 104 -21.67 3.54 -3.08
N HIS A 105 -20.86 2.85 -2.26
CA HIS A 105 -19.81 1.93 -2.70
C HIS A 105 -20.18 0.44 -2.49
N ALA A 106 -21.45 0.11 -2.18
CA ALA A 106 -21.85 -1.24 -1.73
C ALA A 106 -21.78 -2.30 -2.83
N GLN A 107 -21.68 -1.91 -4.10
CA GLN A 107 -21.34 -2.84 -5.19
C GLN A 107 -19.93 -3.44 -5.04
N GLU A 108 -19.10 -2.95 -4.11
CA GLU A 108 -17.74 -3.43 -3.85
C GLU A 108 -17.55 -4.14 -2.50
N LEU A 109 -18.60 -4.32 -1.69
CA LEU A 109 -18.49 -5.00 -0.39
C LEU A 109 -19.22 -6.35 -0.42
N PRO A 110 -18.49 -7.49 -0.34
CA PRO A 110 -19.12 -8.79 -0.21
C PRO A 110 -19.73 -8.92 1.20
N GLU A 111 -21.04 -9.17 1.23
CA GLU A 111 -21.72 -9.61 2.45
C GLU A 111 -21.09 -10.92 2.95
N HIS A 112 -20.67 -10.93 4.22
CA HIS A 112 -20.06 -12.03 4.97
C HIS A 112 -18.53 -12.26 4.82
N HIS A 113 -17.78 -11.75 5.81
CA HIS A 113 -16.46 -12.27 6.16
C HIS A 113 -16.57 -13.64 6.84
N SER A 114 -16.88 -14.66 6.05
CA SER A 114 -16.48 -16.05 6.30
C SER A 114 -16.49 -16.79 4.97
N HIS A 115 -15.56 -16.48 4.06
CA HIS A 115 -15.41 -17.28 2.86
C HIS A 115 -14.82 -18.65 3.24
N LYS A 116 -15.68 -19.67 3.31
CA LYS A 116 -15.28 -21.00 2.87
C LYS A 116 -14.70 -20.81 1.46
N MET A 117 -13.39 -21.03 1.31
CA MET A 117 -12.72 -21.01 0.01
C MET A 117 -13.39 -22.05 -0.90
N TYR A 118 -14.31 -21.60 -1.75
CA TYR A 118 -14.85 -22.43 -2.82
C TYR A 118 -13.75 -22.57 -3.88
N LYS A 119 -13.39 -23.82 -4.20
CA LYS A 119 -12.28 -24.23 -5.07
C LYS A 119 -12.34 -23.72 -6.52
N SER A 120 -13.33 -22.92 -6.89
CA SER A 120 -13.55 -22.51 -8.27
C SER A 120 -14.35 -21.20 -8.35
N MET A 121 -13.66 -20.07 -8.18
CA MET A 121 -14.08 -18.85 -8.86
C MET A 121 -13.15 -18.63 -10.05
N PRO A 122 -13.65 -18.21 -11.22
CA PRO A 122 -12.78 -17.79 -12.31
C PRO A 122 -12.02 -16.54 -11.86
N SER A 123 -10.79 -16.72 -11.41
CA SER A 123 -9.94 -15.59 -11.05
C SER A 123 -9.63 -14.79 -12.31
N CYS A 124 -9.63 -13.46 -12.17
CA CYS A 124 -9.12 -12.52 -13.17
C CYS A 124 -7.82 -13.10 -13.77
N PRO A 125 -7.61 -13.10 -15.10
CA PRO A 125 -6.40 -13.64 -15.71
C PRO A 125 -5.10 -13.13 -15.06
N SER A 126 -5.08 -11.87 -14.59
CA SER A 126 -3.94 -11.26 -13.88
C SER A 126 -3.72 -11.75 -12.45
N ALA A 127 -4.66 -12.49 -11.88
CA ALA A 127 -4.63 -13.01 -10.50
C ALA A 127 -4.74 -14.54 -10.45
N GLN A 128 -4.62 -15.22 -11.60
CA GLN A 128 -4.61 -16.67 -11.69
C GLN A 128 -3.34 -17.23 -11.04
N VAL A 129 -3.52 -18.21 -10.14
CA VAL A 129 -2.40 -18.97 -9.57
C VAL A 129 -1.97 -20.02 -10.59
N ILE A 130 -0.79 -19.83 -11.17
CA ILE A 130 -0.19 -20.73 -12.16
C ILE A 130 1.13 -21.25 -11.58
N SER A 131 1.37 -22.56 -11.69
CA SER A 131 2.63 -23.18 -11.31
C SER A 131 3.17 -23.96 -12.50
N TRP A 132 4.37 -23.60 -12.97
CA TRP A 132 5.05 -24.32 -14.05
C TRP A 132 5.97 -25.39 -13.48
N LYS A 133 5.90 -26.60 -14.06
CA LYS A 133 6.98 -27.58 -13.88
C LYS A 133 8.11 -27.18 -14.82
N LYS A 134 9.23 -26.70 -14.30
CA LYS A 134 10.45 -26.56 -15.11
C LYS A 134 10.90 -27.97 -15.51
N GLU A 135 10.92 -28.26 -16.81
CA GLU A 135 11.69 -29.39 -17.32
C GLU A 135 13.16 -29.16 -16.97
N GLN A 136 13.80 -30.16 -16.37
CA GLN A 136 15.23 -30.12 -16.10
C GLN A 136 15.97 -30.18 -17.44
N GLN A 137 16.18 -29.02 -18.06
CA GLN A 137 17.23 -28.90 -19.06
C GLN A 137 18.55 -29.13 -18.33
N THR A 138 19.20 -30.26 -18.62
CA THR A 138 20.59 -30.53 -18.25
C THR A 138 21.51 -29.64 -19.07
N THR A 139 21.48 -28.34 -18.81
CA THR A 139 22.54 -27.44 -19.24
C THR A 139 23.68 -27.59 -18.23
N ASN A 140 24.86 -27.96 -18.73
CA ASN A 140 26.09 -28.04 -17.95
C ASN A 140 26.46 -26.63 -17.45
N TYR A 141 25.86 -26.19 -16.34
CA TYR A 141 26.25 -24.97 -15.62
C TYR A 141 27.53 -25.23 -14.80
N GLU A 142 28.61 -25.67 -15.45
CA GLU A 142 29.89 -25.91 -14.75
C GLU A 142 30.63 -24.60 -14.42
N GLN A 143 30.19 -23.45 -14.95
CA GLN A 143 30.73 -22.14 -14.59
C GLN A 143 29.61 -21.15 -14.25
N ARG A 144 29.53 -20.76 -12.98
CA ARG A 144 28.70 -19.63 -12.55
C ARG A 144 29.35 -18.33 -13.00
N THR A 145 28.86 -17.75 -14.09
CA THR A 145 29.24 -16.39 -14.50
C THR A 145 28.52 -15.39 -13.60
N ILE A 146 29.26 -14.64 -12.77
CA ILE A 146 28.71 -13.54 -11.99
C ILE A 146 28.60 -12.32 -12.92
N ILE A 147 27.37 -11.90 -13.21
CA ILE A 147 27.10 -10.70 -14.01
C ILE A 147 27.09 -9.49 -13.06
N GLN A 148 27.81 -8.43 -13.41
CA GLN A 148 27.81 -7.18 -12.65
C GLN A 148 26.49 -6.42 -12.85
N SER A 149 26.03 -5.76 -11.79
CA SER A 149 24.82 -4.95 -11.86
C SER A 149 25.02 -3.73 -12.75
N GLU A 150 24.11 -3.54 -13.70
CA GLU A 150 24.01 -2.31 -14.52
C GLU A 150 23.25 -1.17 -13.81
N LEU A 151 22.85 -1.35 -12.55
CA LEU A 151 22.13 -0.32 -11.78
C LEU A 151 23.08 0.81 -11.38
N GLN A 152 22.72 2.04 -11.76
CA GLN A 152 23.54 3.24 -11.50
C GLN A 152 22.94 4.20 -10.46
N GLN A 153 21.78 3.86 -9.89
CA GLN A 153 21.04 4.74 -8.98
C GLN A 153 20.32 3.98 -7.86
N TRP A 154 20.04 4.70 -6.78
CA TRP A 154 19.18 4.26 -5.69
C TRP A 154 18.56 5.50 -5.00
N PRO A 155 17.29 5.46 -4.53
CA PRO A 155 16.31 4.38 -4.66
C PRO A 155 15.77 4.24 -6.10
N ILE A 156 15.00 3.18 -6.35
CA ILE A 156 14.40 2.91 -7.68
C ILE A 156 12.87 2.92 -7.69
N GLN A 157 12.22 2.85 -6.53
CA GLN A 157 10.75 2.85 -6.43
C GLN A 157 10.18 4.23 -6.78
N LEU A 158 9.18 4.32 -7.65
CA LEU A 158 8.53 5.56 -8.07
C LEU A 158 8.04 6.40 -6.87
N HIS A 159 7.57 5.72 -5.82
CA HIS A 159 7.20 6.35 -4.55
C HIS A 159 8.35 7.05 -3.82
N LEU A 160 9.58 6.54 -3.96
CA LEU A 160 10.75 6.98 -3.18
C LEU A 160 11.68 7.91 -3.95
N VAL A 161 11.71 7.80 -5.28
CA VAL A 161 12.58 8.65 -6.10
C VAL A 161 12.17 10.11 -6.02
N THR A 162 13.18 10.98 -5.94
CA THR A 162 12.96 12.43 -5.97
C THR A 162 12.96 12.91 -7.41
N PRO A 163 11.98 13.72 -7.86
CA PRO A 163 11.91 14.19 -9.25
C PRO A 163 13.16 14.90 -9.77
N PHE A 164 13.80 15.67 -8.89
CA PHE A 164 14.97 16.49 -9.21
C PHE A 164 16.30 15.72 -9.12
N ALA A 165 16.26 14.40 -8.98
CA ALA A 165 17.47 13.62 -8.77
C ALA A 165 18.41 13.72 -10.01
N PRO A 166 19.73 13.93 -9.81
CA PRO A 166 20.66 14.19 -10.91
C PRO A 166 20.71 13.09 -11.98
N TYR A 167 20.47 11.83 -11.58
CA TYR A 167 20.50 10.70 -12.49
C TYR A 167 19.36 10.71 -13.52
N PHE A 168 18.26 11.45 -13.32
CA PHE A 168 17.24 11.59 -14.36
C PHE A 168 17.60 12.63 -15.43
N LYS A 169 18.51 13.56 -15.13
CA LYS A 169 18.78 14.73 -15.97
C LYS A 169 19.39 14.32 -17.31
N ASN A 170 18.72 14.67 -18.42
CA ASN A 170 19.10 14.32 -19.78
C ASN A 170 19.41 12.81 -19.96
N ALA A 171 18.71 11.95 -19.21
CA ALA A 171 18.88 10.51 -19.27
C ALA A 171 17.89 9.85 -20.22
N ASP A 172 18.20 8.62 -20.64
CA ASP A 172 17.21 7.69 -21.16
C ASP A 172 16.49 7.06 -19.96
N ILE A 173 15.22 7.39 -19.77
CA ILE A 173 14.44 6.94 -18.61
C ILE A 173 13.74 5.63 -18.93
N LEU A 174 13.82 4.70 -17.98
CA LEU A 174 13.18 3.40 -18.04
C LEU A 174 12.15 3.29 -16.89
N ILE A 175 10.87 3.28 -17.23
CA ILE A 175 9.78 3.07 -16.27
C ILE A 175 9.37 1.59 -16.34
N VAL A 176 9.39 0.87 -15.22
CA VAL A 176 9.33 -0.60 -15.22
C VAL A 176 8.28 -1.12 -14.25
N ALA A 177 7.42 -2.03 -14.71
CA ALA A 177 6.53 -2.76 -13.82
C ALA A 177 7.33 -3.69 -12.89
N ASP A 178 6.99 -3.74 -11.60
CA ASP A 178 7.76 -4.46 -10.58
C ASP A 178 8.08 -5.92 -10.92
N CYS A 179 7.18 -6.61 -11.63
CA CYS A 179 7.37 -8.01 -12.00
C CYS A 179 8.38 -8.24 -13.12
N VAL A 180 8.71 -7.21 -13.92
CA VAL A 180 9.56 -7.36 -15.12
C VAL A 180 10.96 -7.89 -14.80
N PRO A 181 11.72 -7.33 -13.85
CA PRO A 181 13.07 -7.83 -13.56
C PRO A 181 13.09 -9.27 -13.01
N PHE A 182 11.97 -9.74 -12.46
CA PHE A 182 11.82 -11.10 -11.96
C PHE A 182 11.38 -12.09 -13.04
N ALA A 183 10.58 -11.64 -14.01
CA ALA A 183 10.14 -12.46 -15.13
C ALA A 183 11.21 -12.55 -16.24
N TYR A 184 11.88 -11.43 -16.55
CA TYR A 184 12.86 -11.34 -17.64
C TYR A 184 14.30 -11.42 -17.11
N ALA A 185 14.90 -12.61 -17.20
CA ALA A 185 16.18 -12.91 -16.55
C ALA A 185 17.34 -11.98 -16.96
N ASN A 186 17.41 -11.55 -18.23
CA ASN A 186 18.51 -10.74 -18.75
C ASN A 186 18.25 -9.22 -18.66
N PHE A 187 17.34 -8.79 -17.78
CA PHE A 187 16.84 -7.42 -17.68
C PHE A 187 17.94 -6.35 -17.60
N HIS A 188 18.97 -6.59 -16.77
CA HIS A 188 20.04 -5.63 -16.58
C HIS A 188 20.79 -5.34 -17.89
N GLN A 189 21.10 -6.38 -18.66
CA GLN A 189 21.91 -6.27 -19.87
C GLN A 189 21.11 -5.71 -21.05
N ASP A 190 19.86 -6.17 -21.21
CA ASP A 190 19.07 -5.82 -22.40
C ASP A 190 18.32 -4.48 -22.25
N PHE A 191 17.98 -4.09 -21.02
CA PHE A 191 17.12 -2.94 -20.79
C PHE A 191 17.71 -1.87 -19.85
N LEU A 192 18.33 -2.25 -18.73
CA LEU A 192 18.76 -1.27 -17.73
C LEU A 192 20.05 -0.53 -18.11
N LYS A 193 20.94 -1.19 -18.84
CA LYS A 193 22.28 -0.68 -19.16
C LYS A 193 22.25 0.74 -19.73
N GLY A 194 22.89 1.66 -19.01
CA GLY A 194 23.00 3.08 -19.37
C GLY A 194 21.72 3.89 -19.26
N LYS A 195 20.70 3.39 -18.56
CA LYS A 195 19.40 4.05 -18.37
C LYS A 195 19.12 4.35 -16.90
N SER A 196 18.29 5.36 -16.69
CA SER A 196 17.82 5.73 -15.36
C SER A 196 16.45 5.13 -15.09
N ILE A 197 16.32 4.36 -14.02
CA ILE A 197 15.16 3.51 -13.74
C ILE A 197 14.20 4.09 -12.70
N ALA A 198 12.90 3.94 -12.92
CA ALA A 198 11.91 4.00 -11.86
C ALA A 198 10.94 2.83 -11.98
N ILE A 199 10.62 2.16 -10.87
CA ILE A 199 9.75 0.98 -10.85
C ILE A 199 8.46 1.24 -10.08
N GLY A 200 7.38 0.56 -10.47
CA GLY A 200 6.12 0.59 -9.74
C GLY A 200 5.05 -0.35 -10.31
N CYS A 201 4.00 -0.60 -9.54
CA CYS A 201 2.87 -1.44 -9.88
C CYS A 201 1.56 -0.62 -9.87
N PRO A 202 1.00 -0.25 -11.03
CA PRO A 202 -0.20 0.61 -11.10
C PRO A 202 -1.46 -0.02 -10.47
N LYS A 203 -1.42 -1.29 -10.08
CA LYS A 203 -2.52 -1.97 -9.36
C LYS A 203 -2.40 -1.91 -7.85
N LEU A 204 -1.18 -1.81 -7.32
CA LEU A 204 -0.93 -1.80 -5.87
C LEU A 204 -0.69 -0.39 -5.34
N ASP A 205 -0.38 0.53 -6.25
CA ASP A 205 0.15 1.85 -5.95
C ASP A 205 -0.86 2.95 -6.30
N ASP A 206 -0.62 4.15 -5.76
CA ASP A 206 -1.41 5.34 -6.06
C ASP A 206 -1.08 5.87 -7.46
N VAL A 207 -2.02 5.68 -8.39
CA VAL A 207 -1.88 6.07 -9.79
C VAL A 207 -1.77 7.59 -9.95
N ASP A 208 -2.53 8.36 -9.18
CA ASP A 208 -2.51 9.83 -9.28
C ASP A 208 -1.17 10.37 -8.77
N ALA A 209 -0.62 9.77 -7.70
CA ALA A 209 0.73 10.08 -7.23
C ALA A 209 1.80 9.76 -8.30
N TYR A 210 1.63 8.70 -9.07
CA TYR A 210 2.54 8.37 -10.18
C TYR A 210 2.45 9.36 -11.33
N VAL A 211 1.25 9.80 -11.71
CA VAL A 211 1.04 10.82 -12.73
C VAL A 211 1.80 12.09 -12.37
N GLU A 212 1.60 12.62 -11.16
CA GLU A 212 2.28 13.85 -10.74
C GLU A 212 3.80 13.66 -10.61
N LYS A 213 4.26 12.55 -10.04
CA LYS A 213 5.70 12.25 -9.91
C LYS A 213 6.41 12.19 -11.26
N ILE A 214 5.82 11.48 -12.23
CA ILE A 214 6.39 11.33 -13.57
C ILE A 214 6.34 12.67 -14.31
N LYS A 215 5.30 13.48 -14.11
CA LYS A 215 5.23 14.85 -14.65
C LYS A 215 6.39 15.69 -14.16
N ASP A 216 6.62 15.72 -12.84
CA ASP A 216 7.71 16.47 -12.24
C ASP A 216 9.09 16.01 -12.74
N ILE A 217 9.30 14.70 -12.88
CA ILE A 217 10.54 14.15 -13.46
C ILE A 217 10.72 14.67 -14.89
N ILE A 218 9.69 14.58 -15.73
CA ILE A 218 9.76 15.00 -17.14
C ILE A 218 10.01 16.50 -17.28
N GLU A 219 9.35 17.31 -16.45
CA GLU A 219 9.48 18.76 -16.48
C GLU A 219 10.89 19.21 -16.10
N THR A 220 11.44 18.60 -15.05
CA THR A 220 12.71 19.02 -14.42
C THR A 220 13.94 18.38 -15.07
N ALA A 221 13.84 17.11 -15.47
CA ALA A 221 14.98 16.33 -15.90
C ALA A 221 15.27 16.44 -17.40
N ASN A 222 14.27 16.83 -18.22
CA ASN A 222 14.38 16.92 -19.67
C ASN A 222 14.97 15.63 -20.31
N PRO A 223 14.28 14.49 -20.16
CA PRO A 223 14.80 13.19 -20.60
C PRO A 223 14.99 13.10 -22.12
N LYS A 224 15.98 12.30 -22.54
CA LYS A 224 16.27 12.03 -23.96
C LYS A 224 15.24 11.10 -24.58
N SER A 225 14.79 10.11 -23.81
CA SER A 225 13.75 9.16 -24.19
C SER A 225 13.08 8.60 -22.94
N ILE A 226 11.87 8.06 -23.11
CA ILE A 226 11.18 7.30 -22.08
C ILE A 226 10.77 5.96 -22.68
N LYS A 227 11.17 4.87 -22.03
CA LYS A 227 10.73 3.52 -22.38
C LYS A 227 9.96 2.92 -21.20
N VAL A 228 8.82 2.32 -21.46
CA VAL A 228 8.04 1.58 -20.47
C VAL A 228 8.20 0.08 -20.68
N LEU A 229 8.61 -0.65 -19.65
CA LEU A 229 8.56 -2.10 -19.63
C LEU A 229 7.41 -2.55 -18.74
N HIS A 230 6.50 -3.34 -19.28
CA HIS A 230 5.33 -3.80 -18.55
C HIS A 230 5.01 -5.25 -18.88
N MET A 231 4.33 -5.93 -17.96
CA MET A 231 3.90 -7.30 -18.19
C MET A 231 2.74 -7.35 -19.19
N GLU A 232 2.55 -8.51 -19.84
CA GLU A 232 1.43 -8.78 -20.74
C GLU A 232 0.05 -8.80 -20.05
N VAL A 233 0.02 -8.79 -18.71
CA VAL A 233 -1.22 -8.83 -17.96
C VAL A 233 -1.91 -7.46 -17.95
N PRO A 234 -3.26 -7.42 -18.04
CA PRO A 234 -4.05 -6.18 -18.11
C PRO A 234 -3.67 -5.09 -17.11
N CYS A 235 -3.36 -5.47 -15.85
CA CYS A 235 -3.03 -4.49 -14.81
C CYS A 235 -1.78 -3.66 -15.14
N CYS A 236 -0.80 -4.20 -15.86
CA CYS A 236 0.46 -3.51 -16.12
C CYS A 236 0.36 -2.48 -17.25
N PHE A 237 -0.70 -2.53 -18.08
CA PHE A 237 -0.96 -1.52 -19.11
C PHE A 237 -1.25 -0.15 -18.49
N GLY A 238 -1.70 -0.08 -17.24
CA GLY A 238 -1.90 1.20 -16.54
C GLY A 238 -0.64 2.07 -16.53
N LEU A 239 0.55 1.47 -16.45
CA LEU A 239 1.82 2.20 -16.44
C LEU A 239 2.10 2.91 -17.77
N VAL A 240 1.73 2.28 -18.89
CA VAL A 240 1.81 2.87 -20.24
C VAL A 240 0.87 4.06 -20.32
N HIS A 241 -0.39 3.88 -19.92
CA HIS A 241 -1.41 4.94 -19.97
C HIS A 241 -1.01 6.16 -19.13
N ILE A 242 -0.45 5.94 -17.93
CA ILE A 242 0.07 7.00 -17.06
C ILE A 242 1.13 7.84 -17.80
N VAL A 243 2.14 7.18 -18.39
CA VAL A 243 3.22 7.89 -19.08
C VAL A 243 2.71 8.62 -20.32
N GLU A 244 1.85 8.00 -21.12
CA GLU A 244 1.24 8.64 -22.29
C GLU A 244 0.42 9.88 -21.91
N GLU A 245 -0.37 9.79 -20.84
CA GLU A 245 -1.17 10.91 -20.34
C GLU A 245 -0.29 12.07 -19.88
N VAL A 246 0.79 11.78 -19.14
CA VAL A 246 1.75 12.81 -18.72
C VAL A 246 2.44 13.46 -19.92
N LEU A 247 2.83 12.68 -20.94
CA LEU A 247 3.43 13.21 -22.16
C LEU A 247 2.46 14.12 -22.93
N LYS A 248 1.17 13.78 -22.99
CA LYS A 248 0.13 14.66 -23.57
C LYS A 248 0.00 15.98 -22.81
N ARG A 249 0.07 15.95 -21.47
CA ARG A 249 -0.04 17.14 -20.60
C ARG A 249 1.17 18.07 -20.71
N THR A 250 2.38 17.50 -20.71
CA THR A 250 3.63 18.29 -20.67
C THR A 250 3.97 18.97 -22.01
N LYS A 251 3.27 18.63 -23.11
CA LYS A 251 3.49 19.12 -24.49
C LYS A 251 4.94 19.00 -24.99
N LYS A 252 5.81 18.28 -24.28
CA LYS A 252 7.20 18.03 -24.67
C LYS A 252 7.25 16.89 -25.69
N LYS A 253 8.06 17.05 -26.74
CA LYS A 253 8.30 16.00 -27.73
C LYS A 253 9.44 15.10 -27.26
N ILE A 254 9.09 14.09 -26.45
CA ILE A 254 10.03 13.09 -25.95
C ILE A 254 9.75 11.76 -26.66
N PRO A 255 10.76 11.11 -27.27
CA PRO A 255 10.60 9.76 -27.83
C PRO A 255 10.07 8.79 -26.77
N PHE A 256 8.98 8.10 -27.11
CA PHE A 256 8.29 7.17 -26.23
C PHE A 256 8.16 5.80 -26.91
N ASP A 257 8.40 4.74 -26.15
CA ASP A 257 8.25 3.36 -26.59
C ASP A 257 7.83 2.48 -25.41
N SER A 258 7.11 1.38 -25.69
CA SER A 258 6.72 0.40 -24.68
C SER A 258 7.05 -1.02 -25.15
N VAL A 259 7.57 -1.83 -24.24
CA VAL A 259 7.89 -3.24 -24.50
C VAL A 259 7.11 -4.12 -23.52
N VAL A 260 6.47 -5.15 -24.07
CA VAL A 260 5.64 -6.10 -23.33
C VAL A 260 6.46 -7.33 -22.96
N ILE A 261 6.44 -7.71 -21.68
CA ILE A 261 7.09 -8.92 -21.17
C ILE A 261 6.03 -9.96 -20.83
N GLY A 262 6.14 -11.15 -21.41
CA GLY A 262 5.28 -12.28 -21.12
C GLY A 262 5.46 -12.78 -19.69
N ILE A 263 4.45 -13.45 -19.14
CA ILE A 263 4.50 -14.05 -17.79
C ILE A 263 5.54 -15.17 -17.68
N GLN A 264 6.07 -15.63 -18.82
CA GLN A 264 7.15 -16.62 -18.91
C GLN A 264 8.52 -16.00 -19.23
N GLY A 265 8.61 -14.66 -19.33
CA GLY A 265 9.87 -13.96 -19.55
C GLY A 265 10.29 -13.80 -21.02
N ASP A 266 9.38 -14.03 -21.98
CA ASP A 266 9.56 -13.68 -23.39
C ASP A 266 9.24 -12.19 -23.64
N VAL A 267 9.86 -11.59 -24.66
CA VAL A 267 9.50 -10.25 -25.15
C VAL A 267 8.45 -10.40 -26.24
N LYS A 268 7.36 -9.64 -26.16
CA LYS A 268 6.25 -9.64 -27.13
C LYS A 268 6.22 -8.39 -28.00
#